data_AF-A0A2V9BKA6-F1
#
_entry.id   AF-A0A2V9BKA6-F1
#
_cell.length_a   1.000
_cell.length_b   1.000
_cell.length_c   1.000
_cell.angle_alpha   90.00
_cell.angle_beta   90.00
_cell.angle_gamma   90.00
#
_symmetry.space_group_name_H-M   'P 1'
#
loop_
_entity.id
_entity.type
_entity.pdbx_description
1 polymer ?
#
loop_
_entity_poly.entity_id
_entity_poly.type
_entity_poly.pdbx_seq_one_letter_code
_entity_poly.pdbx_strand_id
1 'polypeptide(L)'
;FKVPMETNLRARTLSETRGFVKALAEADSDRILGFTAFGAGAGEILAAAQIAMIAGLPYTALRDAVLTHPTLVEGLIPLFSSAASAHNVVETRRAQISAA
;
A
#
# COMPACT_ATOMS: atom_id res chain seq x y z
N PHE A 1 -2.86 3.80 -2.66
CA PHE A 1 -3.27 2.38 -2.78
C PHE A 1 -4.01 1.93 -1.53
N LYS A 2 -5.07 1.13 -1.65
CA LYS A 2 -5.75 0.48 -0.52
C LYS A 2 -6.43 -0.80 -0.99
N VAL A 3 -6.15 -1.92 -0.32
CA VAL A 3 -6.78 -3.23 -0.61
C VAL A 3 -7.19 -3.93 0.69
N PRO A 4 -8.28 -4.72 0.69
CA PRO A 4 -8.64 -5.54 1.85
C PRO A 4 -7.63 -6.67 2.04
N MET A 5 -7.48 -7.16 3.27
CA MET A 5 -6.53 -8.25 3.55
C MET A 5 -6.91 -9.57 2.86
N GLU A 6 -8.16 -9.70 2.41
CA GLU A 6 -8.64 -10.80 1.59
C GLU A 6 -7.89 -10.96 0.25
N THR A 7 -7.27 -9.89 -0.28
CA THR A 7 -6.43 -10.01 -1.50
C THR A 7 -5.09 -10.69 -1.23
N ASN A 8 -4.72 -10.88 0.04
CA ASN A 8 -3.49 -11.56 0.44
C ASN A 8 -3.73 -13.07 0.53
N LEU A 9 -3.06 -13.85 -0.33
CA LEU A 9 -3.28 -15.30 -0.41
C LEU A 9 -2.86 -16.00 0.89
N ARG A 10 -1.79 -15.55 1.54
CA ARG A 10 -1.40 -16.10 2.85
C ARG A 10 -2.44 -15.82 3.92
N ALA A 11 -3.04 -14.63 3.96
CA ALA A 11 -4.13 -14.32 4.89
C ALA A 11 -5.35 -15.25 4.68
N ARG A 12 -5.66 -15.60 3.42
CA ARG A 12 -6.71 -16.59 3.09
C ARG A 12 -6.39 -17.98 3.62
N THR A 13 -5.15 -18.47 3.47
CA THR A 13 -4.76 -19.78 4.00
C THR A 13 -4.81 -19.85 5.53
N LEU A 14 -4.62 -18.72 6.21
CA LEU A 14 -4.72 -18.61 7.66
C LEU A 14 -6.16 -18.41 8.14
N SER A 15 -7.13 -18.24 7.24
CA SER A 15 -8.50 -17.82 7.56
C SER A 15 -8.58 -16.49 8.34
N GLU A 16 -7.58 -15.62 8.18
CA GLU A 16 -7.46 -14.33 8.88
C GLU A 16 -7.47 -13.16 7.89
N THR A 17 -8.59 -13.00 7.18
CA THR A 17 -8.75 -12.00 6.10
C THR A 17 -9.28 -10.65 6.57
N ARG A 18 -9.51 -10.48 7.89
CA ARG A 18 -10.04 -9.23 8.44
C ARG A 18 -8.98 -8.13 8.38
N GLY A 19 -9.35 -7.01 7.78
CA GLY A 19 -8.58 -5.77 7.78
C GLY A 19 -8.15 -5.31 6.38
N PHE A 20 -7.08 -4.52 6.31
CA PHE A 20 -6.64 -3.88 5.06
C PHE A 20 -5.16 -3.49 5.09
N VAL A 21 -4.61 -3.27 3.90
CA VAL A 21 -3.32 -2.61 3.68
C VAL A 21 -3.55 -1.33 2.88
N LYS A 22 -2.87 -0.26 3.25
CA LYS A 22 -2.90 1.04 2.57
C LYS A 22 -1.49 1.61 2.44
N ALA A 23 -1.18 2.13 1.28
CA ALA A 23 0.05 2.89 1.04
C ALA A 23 -0.29 4.25 0.42
N LEU A 24 0.42 5.27 0.89
CA LEU A 24 0.48 6.60 0.28
C LEU A 24 1.79 6.70 -0.50
N ALA A 25 1.70 7.04 -1.77
CA ALA A 25 2.86 7.27 -2.62
C ALA A 25 2.80 8.68 -3.21
N GLU A 26 3.98 9.27 -3.42
CA GLU A 26 4.12 10.52 -4.15
C GLU A 26 3.83 10.32 -5.64
N ALA A 27 3.09 11.25 -6.26
CA ALA A 27 2.61 11.09 -7.63
C ALA A 27 3.73 11.13 -8.68
N ASP A 28 4.74 11.98 -8.47
CA ASP A 28 5.77 12.24 -9.49
C ASP A 28 6.98 11.32 -9.36
N SER A 29 7.27 10.81 -8.16
CA SER A 29 8.51 10.08 -7.85
C SER A 29 8.31 8.61 -7.50
N ASP A 30 7.06 8.15 -7.41
CA ASP A 30 6.68 6.82 -6.92
C ASP A 30 7.21 6.48 -5.50
N ARG A 31 7.72 7.47 -4.73
CA ARG A 31 8.22 7.22 -3.38
C ARG A 31 7.08 6.90 -2.43
N ILE A 32 7.30 5.93 -1.56
CA ILE A 32 6.35 5.60 -0.48
C ILE A 32 6.46 6.67 0.61
N LEU A 33 5.39 7.43 0.81
CA LEU A 33 5.30 8.50 1.82
C LEU A 33 4.76 7.97 3.16
N GLY A 34 3.96 6.92 3.11
CA GLY A 34 3.39 6.35 4.32
C GLY A 34 2.70 5.01 4.07
N PHE A 35 2.59 4.23 5.13
CA PHE A 35 2.01 2.90 5.09
C PHE A 35 1.11 2.68 6.30
N THR A 36 0.03 1.94 6.12
CA THR A 36 -0.89 1.56 7.20
C THR A 36 -1.40 0.17 6.93
N ALA A 37 -1.30 -0.72 7.91
CA ALA A 37 -1.83 -2.06 7.82
C ALA A 37 -2.62 -2.38 9.10
N PHE A 38 -3.73 -3.09 8.91
CA PHE A 38 -4.55 -3.64 9.99
C PHE A 38 -4.94 -5.06 9.59
N GLY A 39 -4.68 -6.04 10.46
CA GLY A 39 -4.92 -7.46 10.20
C GLY A 39 -3.83 -8.36 10.78
N ALA A 40 -4.01 -9.67 10.63
CA ALA A 40 -3.03 -10.66 11.08
C ALA A 40 -1.68 -10.49 10.35
N GLY A 41 -0.61 -10.43 11.14
CA GLY A 41 0.77 -10.22 10.65
C GLY A 41 0.98 -8.91 9.89
N ALA A 42 0.28 -7.84 10.30
CA ALA A 42 0.51 -6.49 9.79
C ALA A 42 1.94 -6.00 10.05
N GLY A 43 2.58 -6.46 11.14
CA GLY A 43 3.95 -6.09 11.51
C GLY A 43 4.98 -6.54 10.48
N GLU A 44 4.83 -7.73 9.92
CA GLU A 44 5.71 -8.30 8.90
C GLU A 44 5.63 -7.50 7.59
N ILE A 45 4.42 -7.08 7.20
CA ILE A 45 4.21 -6.23 6.02
C ILE A 45 4.77 -4.82 6.25
N LEU A 46 4.54 -4.25 7.44
CA LEU A 46 5.06 -2.94 7.85
C LEU A 46 6.59 -2.90 7.86
N ALA A 47 7.25 -3.94 8.36
CA ALA A 47 8.71 -4.03 8.39
C ALA A 47 9.29 -4.00 6.97
N ALA A 48 8.73 -4.77 6.04
CA ALA A 48 9.16 -4.77 4.64
C ALA A 48 8.94 -3.40 3.96
N ALA A 49 7.77 -2.77 4.18
CA ALA A 49 7.50 -1.43 3.67
C ALA A 49 8.46 -0.39 4.25
N GLN A 50 8.76 -0.46 5.56
CA GLN A 50 9.70 0.44 6.23
C GLN A 50 11.12 0.31 5.68
N ILE A 51 11.59 -0.91 5.41
CA ILE A 51 12.90 -1.15 4.79
C ILE A 51 12.96 -0.48 3.42
N ALA A 52 11.92 -0.63 2.59
CA ALA A 52 11.86 0.03 1.29
C ALA A 52 11.86 1.56 1.40
N MET A 53 11.14 2.12 2.38
CA MET A 53 11.14 3.57 2.67
C MET A 53 12.52 4.07 3.10
N ILE A 54 13.22 3.35 3.99
CA ILE A 54 14.59 3.68 4.42
C ILE A 54 15.56 3.64 3.23
N ALA A 55 15.43 2.63 2.37
CA ALA A 55 16.23 2.48 1.17
C ALA A 55 15.88 3.49 0.05
N GLY A 56 14.80 4.27 0.21
CA GLY A 56 14.36 5.24 -0.78
C GLY A 56 13.84 4.61 -2.07
N LEU A 57 13.39 3.36 -2.03
CA LEU A 57 12.91 2.65 -3.21
C LEU A 57 11.54 3.18 -3.67
N PRO A 58 11.29 3.24 -5.00
CA PRO A 58 9.95 3.48 -5.50
C PRO A 58 9.04 2.29 -5.18
N TYR A 59 7.74 2.52 -5.03
CA TYR A 59 6.81 1.43 -4.73
C TYR A 59 6.78 0.35 -5.83
N THR A 60 7.12 0.73 -7.07
CA THR A 60 7.24 -0.18 -8.22
C THR A 60 8.29 -1.26 -7.99
N ALA A 61 9.35 -0.98 -7.24
CA ALA A 61 10.34 -1.99 -6.86
C ALA A 61 9.72 -3.11 -6.00
N LEU A 62 8.74 -2.80 -5.13
CA LEU A 62 8.01 -3.81 -4.35
C LEU A 62 6.93 -4.52 -5.19
N ARG A 63 6.29 -3.78 -6.11
CA ARG A 63 5.29 -4.35 -7.03
C ARG A 63 5.90 -5.40 -7.95
N ASP A 64 7.09 -5.12 -8.47
CA ASP A 64 7.76 -5.91 -9.50
C ASP A 64 8.76 -6.92 -8.92
N ALA A 65 8.89 -6.97 -7.59
CA ALA A 65 9.76 -7.92 -6.89
C ALA A 65 9.21 -9.36 -6.95
N VAL A 66 10.14 -10.33 -7.01
CA VAL A 66 9.83 -11.74 -6.81
C VAL A 66 9.81 -12.03 -5.31
N LEU A 67 8.64 -11.93 -4.70
CA LEU A 67 8.43 -12.25 -3.30
C LEU A 67 8.02 -13.72 -3.14
N THR A 68 8.52 -14.36 -2.09
CA THR A 68 8.23 -15.77 -1.78
C THR A 68 6.72 -16.00 -1.61
N HIS A 69 6.22 -17.05 -2.25
CA HIS A 69 4.82 -17.48 -2.18
C HIS A 69 4.67 -18.77 -1.35
N PRO A 70 3.66 -18.89 -0.46
CA PRO A 70 2.75 -17.86 0.04
C PRO A 70 3.28 -17.16 1.30
N THR A 71 3.38 -15.83 1.30
CA THR A 71 3.80 -15.03 2.46
C THR A 71 2.94 -13.79 2.64
N LEU A 72 2.81 -13.26 3.85
CA LEU A 72 2.05 -12.02 4.07
C LEU A 72 2.67 -10.83 3.33
N VAL A 73 4.00 -10.79 3.20
CA VAL A 73 4.73 -9.73 2.50
C VAL A 73 4.40 -9.70 1.00
N GLU A 74 4.07 -10.84 0.39
CA GLU A 74 3.64 -10.91 -1.01
C GLU A 74 2.42 -10.04 -1.31
N GLY A 75 1.60 -9.73 -0.29
CA GLY A 75 0.45 -8.84 -0.39
C GLY A 75 0.78 -7.40 -0.81
N LEU A 76 2.06 -7.01 -0.78
CA LEU A 76 2.52 -5.73 -1.34
C LEU A 76 2.34 -5.68 -2.87
N ILE A 77 2.45 -6.82 -3.56
CA ILE A 77 2.28 -6.90 -5.02
C ILE A 77 0.84 -6.53 -5.44
N PRO A 78 -0.22 -7.19 -4.95
CA PRO A 78 -1.59 -6.80 -5.28
C PRO A 78 -1.97 -5.42 -4.74
N LEU A 79 -1.37 -4.95 -3.63
CA LEU A 79 -1.56 -3.58 -3.16
C LEU A 79 -1.09 -2.56 -4.20
N PHE A 80 0.14 -2.68 -4.70
CA PHE A 80 0.73 -1.72 -5.62
C PHE A 80 0.32 -1.94 -7.09
N SER A 81 -0.28 -3.09 -7.40
CA SER A 81 -0.94 -3.35 -8.68
C SER A 81 -2.39 -2.84 -8.71
N SER A 82 -2.96 -2.48 -7.55
CA SER A 82 -4.32 -1.94 -7.48
C SER A 82 -4.40 -0.49 -7.97
N ALA A 83 -5.60 -0.05 -8.34
CA ALA A 83 -5.83 1.35 -8.68
C ALA A 83 -5.56 2.26 -7.47
N ALA A 84 -4.77 3.31 -7.68
CA ALA A 84 -4.56 4.33 -6.66
C ALA A 84 -5.85 5.13 -6.44
N SER A 85 -6.31 5.20 -5.19
CA SER A 85 -7.37 6.13 -4.81
C SER A 85 -6.80 7.54 -4.75
N ALA A 86 -7.25 8.44 -5.63
CA ALA A 86 -6.85 9.84 -5.59
C ALA A 86 -7.31 10.50 -4.28
N HIS A 87 -6.43 11.30 -3.66
CA HIS A 87 -6.76 12.17 -2.53
C HIS A 87 -6.30 13.59 -2.90
N ASN A 88 -7.03 14.26 -3.79
CA ASN A 88 -6.72 15.63 -4.22
C ASN A 88 -7.28 16.64 -3.20
N VAL A 89 -6.62 16.74 -2.05
CA VAL A 89 -6.98 17.73 -1.01
C VAL A 89 -6.74 19.16 -1.52
N VAL A 90 -5.73 19.37 -2.38
CA VAL A 90 -5.33 20.70 -2.86
C VAL A 90 -6.26 21.23 -3.98
N GLU A 91 -6.71 20.37 -4.89
CA GLU A 91 -7.60 20.75 -6.00
C GLU A 91 -9.01 21.08 -5.49
N THR A 92 -9.50 20.30 -4.52
CA THR A 92 -10.79 20.53 -3.86
C THR A 92 -10.85 21.89 -3.14
N ARG A 93 -9.73 22.31 -2.51
CA ARG A 93 -9.64 23.60 -1.80
C ARG A 93 -9.54 24.80 -2.75
N ARG A 94 -8.81 24.66 -3.87
CA ARG A 94 -8.73 25.72 -4.90
C ARG A 94 -10.05 25.93 -5.64
N ALA A 95 -10.77 24.85 -5.94
CA ALA A 95 -12.09 24.92 -6.56
C ALA A 95 -13.12 25.61 -5.65
N GLN A 96 -13.07 25.37 -4.34
CA GLN A 96 -13.96 26.02 -3.37
C GLN A 96 -13.65 27.51 -3.14
N ILE A 97 -12.37 27.92 -3.17
CA ILE A 97 -11.97 29.33 -3.03
C ILE A 97 -12.25 30.14 -4.30
N SER A 98 -12.15 29.51 -5.49
CA SER A 98 -12.49 30.16 -6.76
C SER A 98 -14.00 30.27 -7.01
N ALA A 99 -14.83 29.54 -6.25
CA ALA A 99 -16.29 29.52 -6.36
C ALA A 99 -16.99 30.36 -5.27
N ALA A 100 -16.22 31.05 -4.43
CA ALA A 100 -16.66 31.99 -3.39
C ALA A 100 -16.20 33.41 -3.75
#